data_AF-A0A6I9PLN7-F1
#
_entry.id   AF-A0A6I9PLN7-F1
#
_cell.length_a   1.000
_cell.length_b   1.000
_cell.length_c   1.000
_cell.angle_alpha   90.00
_cell.angle_beta   90.00
_cell.angle_gamma   90.00
#
_symmetry.space_group_name_H-M   'P 1'
#
loop_
_entity.id
_entity.type
_entity.pdbx_description
1 polymer ?
#
loop_
_entity_poly.entity_id
_entity_poly.type
_entity_poly.pdbx_seq_one_letter_code
_entity_poly.pdbx_strand_id
1 'polypeptide(L)'
;MDTAEEADICRVCRSEGTPDKPLYHPCVCTGSIKFIHQECLVQWLKHSRKEYCELCKHRFAFTPIYSPDMPSRLPIQDICAGLLTSVGTAIRYWFHYTLVAFAWLGVVPLTACK
;
A
#
# COMPACT_ATOMS: atom_id res chain seq x y z
N MET A 1 29.38 -29.13 26.67
CA MET A 1 29.51 -27.69 26.38
C MET A 1 28.52 -27.38 25.27
N ASP A 2 27.61 -26.47 25.60
CA ASP A 2 26.45 -25.90 24.90
C ASP A 2 26.04 -26.41 23.51
N THR A 3 24.85 -27.04 23.47
CA THR A 3 23.88 -26.86 22.39
C THR A 3 22.53 -26.53 23.01
N ALA A 4 22.50 -25.49 23.86
CA ALA A 4 21.25 -24.76 24.04
C ALA A 4 20.94 -24.16 22.67
N GLU A 5 19.75 -24.40 22.14
CA GLU A 5 19.29 -23.84 20.89
C GLU A 5 19.39 -22.31 20.99
N GLU A 6 20.48 -21.73 20.45
CA GLU A 6 20.63 -20.29 20.34
C GLU A 6 19.54 -19.84 19.36
N ALA A 7 18.40 -19.42 19.91
CA ALA A 7 17.29 -18.92 19.13
C ALA A 7 17.80 -17.82 18.21
N ASP A 8 17.48 -17.92 16.92
CA ASP A 8 17.84 -16.89 15.97
C ASP A 8 17.21 -15.56 16.43
N ILE A 9 18.01 -14.49 16.47
CA ILE A 9 17.57 -13.15 16.89
C ILE A 9 17.69 -12.14 15.76
N CYS A 10 16.79 -11.16 15.75
CA CYS A 10 16.85 -10.05 14.80
C CYS A 10 18.10 -9.19 15.01
N ARG A 11 18.88 -8.95 13.96
CA ARG A 11 20.10 -8.11 14.01
C ARG A 11 19.87 -6.65 14.43
N VAL A 12 18.63 -6.16 14.31
CA VAL A 12 18.27 -4.76 14.57
C VAL A 12 17.69 -4.59 15.98
N CYS A 13 16.62 -5.32 16.30
CA CYS A 13 15.91 -5.15 17.58
C CYS A 13 16.37 -6.15 18.66
N ARG A 14 17.22 -7.13 18.32
CA ARG A 14 17.74 -8.15 19.24
C ARG A 14 16.66 -8.97 19.95
N SER A 15 15.52 -9.15 19.29
CA SER A 15 14.42 -10.00 19.75
C SER A 15 14.33 -11.25 18.88
N GLU A 16 13.87 -12.34 19.47
CA GLU A 16 13.55 -13.59 18.79
C GLU A 16 12.38 -13.41 17.82
N GLY A 17 12.28 -14.30 16.83
CA GLY A 17 11.15 -14.35 15.92
C GLY A 17 9.93 -14.98 16.60
N THR A 18 8.76 -14.35 16.46
CA THR A 18 7.49 -14.91 16.92
C THR A 18 6.64 -15.36 15.71
N PRO A 19 5.59 -16.17 15.89
CA PRO A 19 4.68 -16.52 14.81
C PRO A 19 4.07 -15.31 14.10
N ASP A 20 3.80 -14.23 14.84
CA ASP A 20 3.28 -12.97 14.30
C ASP A 20 4.37 -12.10 13.66
N LYS A 21 5.62 -12.22 14.12
CA LYS A 21 6.79 -11.47 13.63
C LYS A 21 7.96 -12.42 13.35
N PRO A 22 7.89 -13.20 12.25
CA PRO A 22 8.94 -14.16 11.94
C PRO A 22 10.23 -13.47 11.49
N LEU A 23 11.35 -14.16 11.67
CA LEU A 23 12.67 -13.74 11.16
C LEU A 23 12.88 -14.22 9.73
N TYR A 24 13.49 -13.36 8.93
CA TYR A 24 13.82 -13.65 7.53
C TYR A 24 15.33 -13.54 7.30
N HIS A 25 15.81 -14.20 6.23
CA HIS A 25 17.20 -14.18 5.78
C HIS A 25 17.34 -13.50 4.40
N PRO A 26 17.18 -12.17 4.31
CA PRO A 26 17.06 -11.46 3.02
C PRO A 26 18.42 -11.23 2.32
N CYS A 27 19.52 -11.74 2.87
CA CYS A 27 20.86 -11.58 2.31
C CYS A 27 21.74 -12.81 2.56
N VAL A 28 22.90 -12.86 1.91
CA VAL A 28 23.84 -14.00 1.97
C VAL A 28 24.82 -13.92 3.15
N CYS A 29 24.57 -13.06 4.13
CA CYS A 29 25.41 -13.00 5.33
C CYS A 29 25.34 -14.32 6.12
N THR A 30 26.40 -14.62 6.87
CA THR A 30 26.51 -15.84 7.69
C THR A 30 26.34 -15.52 9.18
N GLY A 31 25.97 -16.53 9.98
CA GLY A 31 25.72 -16.38 11.41
C GLY A 31 24.44 -15.60 11.74
N SER A 32 24.36 -15.05 12.95
CA SER A 32 23.17 -14.36 13.47
C SER A 32 22.81 -13.06 12.74
N ILE A 33 23.77 -12.43 12.04
CA ILE A 33 23.53 -11.14 11.36
C ILE A 33 22.65 -11.26 10.11
N LYS A 34 22.39 -12.49 9.63
CA LYS A 34 21.53 -12.73 8.48
C LYS A 34 20.04 -12.59 8.81
N PHE A 35 19.66 -12.73 10.09
CA PHE A 35 18.28 -12.73 10.54
C PHE A 35 17.76 -11.33 10.86
N ILE A 36 16.57 -11.00 10.34
CA ILE A 36 15.92 -9.72 10.56
C ILE A 36 14.40 -9.84 10.40
N HIS A 37 13.62 -9.11 11.20
CA HIS A 37 12.18 -8.99 11.01
C HIS A 37 11.86 -8.18 9.74
N GLN A 38 10.73 -8.47 9.10
CA GLN A 38 10.25 -7.70 7.94
C GLN A 38 10.10 -6.21 8.26
N GLU A 39 9.47 -5.87 9.39
CA GLU A 39 9.27 -4.47 9.84
C GLU A 39 10.62 -3.78 10.09
N CYS A 40 11.54 -4.45 10.80
CA CYS A 40 12.87 -3.91 11.09
C CYS A 40 13.66 -3.66 9.80
N LEU A 41 13.58 -4.55 8.82
CA LEU A 41 14.23 -4.38 7.53
C LEU A 41 13.66 -3.17 6.79
N VAL A 42 12.33 -3.07 6.65
CA VAL A 42 11.67 -1.95 5.95
C VAL A 42 12.04 -0.61 6.60
N GLN A 43 12.00 -0.53 7.93
CA GLN A 43 12.39 0.67 8.65
C GLN A 43 13.88 1.01 8.45
N TRP A 44 14.75 0.00 8.47
CA TRP A 44 16.18 0.16 8.22
C TRP A 44 16.48 0.69 6.82
N LEU A 45 15.84 0.16 5.77
CA LEU A 45 16.03 0.61 4.39
C LEU A 45 15.50 2.04 4.20
N LYS A 46 14.36 2.37 4.81
CA LYS A 46 13.82 3.73 4.81
C LYS A 46 14.78 4.74 5.43
N HIS A 47 15.43 4.39 6.54
CA HIS A 47 16.39 5.27 7.21
C HIS A 47 17.73 5.35 6.47
N SER A 48 18.28 4.22 6.02
CA SER A 48 19.59 4.15 5.37
C SER A 48 19.58 4.64 3.91
N ARG A 49 18.41 4.73 3.27
CA ARG A 49 18.22 5.03 1.83
C ARG A 49 19.04 4.11 0.90
N LYS A 50 19.18 2.85 1.29
CA LYS A 50 19.88 1.81 0.53
C LYS A 50 18.95 0.65 0.27
N GLU A 51 19.11 0.00 -0.88
CA GLU A 51 18.33 -1.18 -1.30
C GLU A 51 19.16 -2.48 -1.27
N TYR A 52 20.36 -2.41 -0.69
CA TYR A 52 21.32 -3.52 -0.62
C TYR A 52 21.82 -3.70 0.81
N CYS A 53 22.21 -4.93 1.14
CA CYS A 53 22.84 -5.24 2.42
C CYS A 53 24.15 -4.45 2.55
N GLU A 54 24.34 -3.76 3.68
CA GLU A 54 25.54 -2.95 3.89
C GLU A 54 26.84 -3.76 4.04
N LEU A 55 26.72 -5.04 4.41
CA LEU A 55 27.83 -5.96 4.63
C LEU A 55 28.19 -6.72 3.36
N CYS A 56 27.28 -7.57 2.86
CA CYS A 56 27.55 -8.43 1.71
C CYS A 56 27.19 -7.80 0.36
N LYS A 57 26.63 -6.58 0.34
CA LYS A 57 26.19 -5.85 -0.87
C LYS A 57 25.12 -6.55 -1.72
N HIS A 58 24.57 -7.67 -1.25
CA HIS A 58 23.46 -8.34 -1.92
C HIS A 58 22.21 -7.44 -1.94
N ARG A 59 21.54 -7.36 -3.10
CA ARG A 59 20.31 -6.56 -3.26
C ARG A 59 19.15 -7.29 -2.60
N PHE A 60 18.37 -6.58 -1.80
CA PHE A 60 17.18 -7.19 -1.18
C PHE A 60 16.11 -7.44 -2.24
N ALA A 61 15.51 -8.64 -2.25
CA ALA A 61 14.41 -9.00 -3.13
C ALA A 61 13.10 -9.05 -2.32
N PHE A 62 12.12 -8.23 -2.71
CA PHE A 62 10.79 -8.23 -2.11
C PHE A 62 9.79 -8.77 -3.13
N THR A 63 9.21 -9.94 -2.84
CA THR A 63 8.08 -10.47 -3.61
C THR A 63 6.78 -9.96 -2.99
N PRO A 64 5.90 -9.29 -3.74
CA PRO A 64 4.58 -8.92 -3.23
C PRO A 64 3.82 -10.19 -2.83
N ILE A 65 3.31 -10.23 -1.60
CA ILE A 65 2.40 -11.29 -1.15
C ILE A 65 1.00 -10.92 -1.67
N TYR A 66 0.57 -11.59 -2.73
CA TYR A 66 -0.83 -11.54 -3.15
C TYR A 66 -1.63 -12.52 -2.28
N SER A 67 -2.83 -12.13 -1.85
CA SER A 67 -3.74 -13.08 -1.18
C SER A 67 -3.91 -14.32 -2.08
N PRO A 68 -3.84 -15.54 -1.53
CA PRO A 68 -4.01 -16.76 -2.33
C PRO A 68 -5.35 -16.79 -3.07
N ASP A 69 -6.37 -16.10 -2.55
CA ASP A 69 -7.70 -15.98 -3.14
C ASP A 69 -7.87 -14.72 -4.00
N MET A 70 -6.82 -14.26 -4.68
CA MET A 70 -6.95 -13.16 -5.63
C MET A 70 -7.42 -13.69 -7.00
N PRO A 71 -8.62 -13.32 -7.49
CA PRO A 71 -9.06 -13.71 -8.83
C PRO A 71 -8.15 -13.04 -9.87
N SER A 72 -7.69 -13.82 -10.86
CA SER A 72 -6.75 -13.41 -11.92
C SER A 72 -7.31 -12.36 -12.90
N ARG A 73 -8.54 -11.91 -12.69
CA ARG A 73 -9.24 -10.90 -13.48
C ARG A 73 -10.24 -10.20 -12.57
N LEU A 74 -10.11 -8.88 -12.46
CA LEU A 74 -11.07 -8.05 -11.75
C LEU A 74 -12.43 -8.18 -12.47
N PRO A 75 -13.54 -8.50 -11.77
CA PRO A 75 -14.83 -8.71 -12.42
C PRO A 75 -15.25 -7.46 -13.21
N ILE A 76 -15.53 -7.64 -14.49
CA ILE A 76 -15.96 -6.54 -15.38
C ILE A 76 -17.23 -5.87 -14.82
N GLN A 77 -18.05 -6.62 -14.08
CA GLN A 77 -19.26 -6.13 -13.41
C GLN A 77 -18.95 -5.03 -12.39
N ASP A 78 -17.89 -5.16 -11.59
CA ASP A 78 -17.52 -4.15 -10.60
C ASP A 78 -17.02 -2.87 -11.27
N ILE A 79 -16.26 -3.02 -12.36
CA ILE A 79 -15.79 -1.89 -13.18
C ILE A 79 -16.99 -1.18 -13.83
N CYS A 80 -17.93 -1.92 -14.43
CA CYS A 80 -19.11 -1.36 -15.06
C CYS A 80 -20.05 -0.70 -14.05
N ALA A 81 -20.27 -1.31 -12.88
CA ALA A 81 -21.09 -0.74 -11.82
C ALA A 81 -20.47 0.56 -11.27
N GLY A 82 -19.15 0.57 -11.06
CA GLY A 82 -18.41 1.79 -10.70
C GLY A 82 -18.57 2.88 -11.76
N LEU A 83 -18.39 2.55 -13.04
CA LEU A 83 -18.53 3.51 -14.13
C LEU A 83 -19.96 4.07 -14.25
N LEU A 84 -20.99 3.21 -14.15
CA LEU A 84 -22.39 3.59 -14.20
C LEU A 84 -22.78 4.56 -13.06
N THR A 85 -22.32 4.29 -11.85
CA THR A 85 -22.58 5.18 -10.69
C THR A 85 -21.87 6.52 -10.82
N SER A 86 -20.62 6.54 -11.30
CA SER A 86 -19.89 7.78 -11.58
C SER A 86 -20.58 8.63 -12.65
N VAL A 87 -20.98 8.01 -13.77
CA VAL A 87 -21.69 8.69 -14.87
C VAL A 87 -23.04 9.23 -14.41
N GLY A 88 -23.84 8.44 -13.69
CA GLY A 88 -25.14 8.89 -13.19
C GLY A 88 -25.03 10.08 -12.22
N THR A 89 -23.98 10.10 -11.40
CA THR A 89 -23.73 11.22 -10.47
C THR A 89 -23.29 12.48 -11.22
N ALA A 90 -22.41 12.36 -12.20
CA ALA A 90 -21.99 13.47 -13.06
C ALA A 90 -23.18 14.08 -13.82
N ILE A 91 -24.07 13.24 -14.36
CA ILE A 91 -25.29 13.65 -15.05
C ILE A 91 -26.20 14.45 -14.11
N ARG A 92 -26.45 13.97 -12.89
CA ARG A 92 -27.27 14.70 -11.90
C ARG A 92 -26.67 16.05 -11.55
N TYR A 93 -25.37 16.12 -11.29
CA TYR A 93 -24.70 17.39 -11.00
C TYR A 93 -24.83 18.36 -12.17
N TRP A 94 -24.59 17.89 -13.39
CA TRP A 94 -24.72 18.71 -14.58
C TRP A 94 -26.14 19.29 -14.72
N PHE A 95 -27.18 18.47 -14.59
CA PHE A 95 -28.57 18.96 -14.61
C PHE A 95 -28.84 19.99 -13.52
N HIS A 96 -28.41 19.74 -12.29
CA HIS A 96 -28.61 20.69 -11.20
C HIS A 96 -27.91 22.04 -11.48
N TYR A 97 -26.65 22.03 -11.91
CA TYR A 97 -25.90 23.25 -12.24
C TYR A 97 -26.51 23.99 -13.43
N THR A 98 -26.99 23.29 -14.46
CA THR A 98 -27.67 23.94 -15.59
C THR A 98 -28.94 24.65 -15.14
N LEU A 99 -29.80 23.99 -14.34
CA LEU A 99 -31.03 24.60 -13.83
C LEU A 99 -30.75 25.81 -12.96
N VAL A 100 -29.76 25.73 -12.06
CA VAL A 100 -29.33 26.85 -11.24
C VAL A 100 -28.83 27.99 -12.14
N ALA A 101 -27.92 27.73 -13.08
CA ALA A 101 -27.40 28.77 -13.98
C ALA A 101 -28.53 29.46 -14.79
N PHE A 102 -29.49 28.70 -15.31
CA PHE A 102 -30.65 29.27 -16.00
C PHE A 102 -31.55 30.08 -15.08
N ALA A 103 -31.80 29.63 -13.85
CA ALA A 103 -32.56 30.41 -12.88
C ALA A 103 -31.85 31.74 -12.54
N TRP A 104 -30.53 31.70 -12.32
CA TRP A 104 -29.74 32.91 -12.04
C TRP A 104 -29.63 33.84 -13.24
N LEU A 105 -29.42 33.32 -14.46
CA LEU A 105 -29.28 34.15 -15.67
C LEU A 105 -30.64 34.59 -16.26
N GLY A 106 -31.74 33.90 -15.96
CA GLY A 106 -33.07 34.26 -16.46
C GLY A 106 -33.88 35.09 -15.49
N VAL A 107 -33.93 34.69 -14.21
CA VAL A 107 -34.76 35.38 -13.20
C VAL A 107 -34.11 36.70 -12.78
N VAL A 108 -32.79 36.73 -12.56
CA VAL A 108 -32.12 37.93 -12.06
C VAL A 108 -32.26 39.13 -13.01
N PRO A 109 -32.05 39.00 -14.35
CA PRO A 109 -32.27 40.14 -15.25
C PRO A 109 -33.74 40.56 -15.32
N LEU A 110 -34.68 39.61 -15.25
CA LEU A 110 -36.11 39.92 -15.28
C LEU A 110 -36.57 40.65 -14.01
N THR A 111 -35.98 40.35 -12.86
CA THR A 111 -36.27 41.05 -11.60
C THR A 111 -35.53 42.38 -11.45
N ALA A 112 -34.40 42.57 -12.13
CA ALA A 112 -33.62 43.82 -12.09
C ALA A 112 -34.08 44.86 -13.12
N CYS A 113 -34.76 44.45 -14.20
CA CYS A 113 -35.32 45.33 -15.23
C CYS A 113 -36.78 45.76 -14.96
N LYS A 114 -37.32 45.50 -13.76
CA LYS A 114 -38.64 45.96 -13.32
C LYS A 114 -38.50 46.88 -12.12
#